data_AF-A0A2M7JP20-F1
#
_entry.id   AF-A0A2M7JP20-F1
#
_cell.length_a   1.000
_cell.length_b   1.000
_cell.length_c   1.000
_cell.angle_alpha   90.00
_cell.angle_beta   90.00
_cell.angle_gamma   90.00
#
_symmetry.space_group_name_H-M   'P 1'
#
loop_
_entity.id
_entity.type
_entity.pdbx_description
1 polymer ?
#
loop_
_entity_poly.entity_id
_entity_poly.type
_entity_poly.pdbx_seq_one_letter_code
_entity_poly.pdbx_strand_id
1 'polypeptide(L)'
;PGEYHNGGIWPFICGFYVAALVAAKAFSIAEEKLIALTKIIKKAKSSNVGFGFNEWLKAQNGKVMGQDWQTWSAALYLYAVKCVEEKRAPFFDEIRN
;
A
#
# COMPACT_ATOMS: atom_id res chain seq x y z
N PRO A 1 0.37 -21.17 3.42
CA PRO A 1 -0.58 -20.08 3.72
C PRO A 1 0.12 -18.90 4.42
N GLY A 2 -0.20 -17.67 4.04
CA GLY A 2 0.41 -16.43 4.55
C GLY A 2 1.80 -16.08 3.99
N GLU A 3 2.23 -16.76 2.92
CA GLU A 3 3.58 -16.65 2.35
C GLU A 3 3.50 -16.21 0.89
N TYR A 4 4.30 -15.22 0.48
CA TYR A 4 4.46 -14.78 -0.92
C TYR A 4 3.13 -14.74 -1.71
N HIS A 5 2.98 -15.59 -2.73
CA HIS A 5 1.73 -15.73 -3.51
C HIS A 5 0.61 -16.50 -2.78
N ASN A 6 0.95 -17.35 -1.82
CA ASN A 6 0.00 -18.11 -1.01
C ASN A 6 -0.47 -17.29 0.21
N GLY A 7 -0.94 -16.06 -0.03
CA GLY A 7 -1.55 -15.19 0.98
C GLY A 7 -0.58 -14.24 1.72
N GLY A 8 0.58 -13.92 1.15
CA GLY A 8 1.41 -12.82 1.65
C GLY A 8 0.72 -11.46 1.50
N ILE A 9 1.12 -10.49 2.31
CA ILE A 9 0.64 -9.10 2.22
C ILE A 9 1.51 -8.37 1.20
N TRP A 10 0.88 -7.82 0.16
CA TRP A 10 1.57 -7.07 -0.90
C TRP A 10 1.23 -5.58 -0.80
N PRO A 11 2.18 -4.71 -0.41
CA PRO A 11 1.88 -3.29 -0.18
C PRO A 11 1.32 -2.57 -1.40
N PHE A 12 1.75 -2.91 -2.62
CA PHE A 12 1.22 -2.27 -3.83
C PHE A 12 -0.28 -2.58 -4.03
N ILE A 13 -0.72 -3.81 -3.73
CA ILE A 13 -2.14 -4.19 -3.76
C ILE A 13 -2.93 -3.44 -2.68
N CYS A 14 -2.35 -3.27 -1.49
CA CYS A 14 -2.96 -2.45 -0.44
C CYS A 14 -3.15 -0.99 -0.90
N GLY A 15 -2.22 -0.44 -1.68
CA GLY A 15 -2.36 0.89 -2.28
C GLY A 15 -3.56 0.98 -3.24
N PHE A 16 -3.72 -0.01 -4.11
CA PHE A 16 -4.92 -0.12 -4.96
C PHE A 16 -6.21 -0.24 -4.14
N TYR A 17 -6.19 -1.01 -3.05
CA TYR A 17 -7.36 -1.16 -2.19
C TYR A 17 -7.78 0.18 -1.55
N VAL A 18 -6.83 0.98 -1.08
CA VAL A 18 -7.12 2.33 -0.57
C VAL A 18 -7.72 3.21 -1.67
N ALA A 19 -7.14 3.22 -2.87
CA ALA A 19 -7.69 3.97 -4.01
C ALA A 19 -9.11 3.51 -4.38
N ALA A 20 -9.39 2.20 -4.33
CA ALA A 20 -10.72 1.65 -4.59
C ALA A 20 -11.75 2.08 -3.53
N LEU A 21 -11.36 2.15 -2.25
CA LEU A 21 -12.21 2.67 -1.18
C LEU A 21 -12.53 4.16 -1.40
N VAL A 22 -11.56 4.96 -1.83
CA VAL A 22 -11.79 6.36 -2.20
C VAL A 22 -12.78 6.46 -3.36
N ALA A 23 -12.60 5.68 -4.42
CA ALA A 23 -13.50 5.65 -5.57
C ALA A 23 -14.94 5.22 -5.16
N ALA A 24 -15.07 4.32 -4.19
CA ALA A 24 -16.34 3.91 -3.61
C ALA A 24 -16.92 4.93 -2.59
N LYS A 25 -16.28 6.10 -2.42
CA LYS A 25 -16.62 7.14 -1.44
C LYS A 25 -16.58 6.68 0.01
N ALA A 26 -15.89 5.58 0.31
CA ALA A 26 -15.68 5.03 1.65
C ALA A 26 -14.48 5.70 2.35
N PHE A 27 -14.51 7.02 2.46
CA PHE A 27 -13.34 7.83 2.85
C PHE A 27 -12.78 7.49 4.24
N SER A 28 -13.64 7.28 5.24
CA SER A 28 -13.19 6.94 6.61
C SER A 28 -12.40 5.63 6.64
N ILE A 29 -12.86 4.61 5.91
CA ILE A 29 -12.16 3.33 5.80
C ILE A 29 -10.87 3.52 4.98
N ALA A 30 -10.90 4.32 3.92
CA ALA A 30 -9.71 4.61 3.12
C ALA A 30 -8.59 5.24 3.95
N GLU A 31 -8.90 6.22 4.81
CA GLU A 31 -7.95 6.85 5.73
C GLU A 31 -7.38 5.84 6.73
N GLU A 32 -8.23 5.01 7.35
CA GLU A 32 -7.79 3.97 8.29
C GLU A 32 -6.83 2.98 7.62
N LYS A 33 -7.16 2.53 6.40
CA LYS A 33 -6.32 1.58 5.66
C LYS A 33 -5.05 2.24 5.11
N LEU A 34 -5.07 3.52 4.78
CA LEU A 34 -3.85 4.26 4.44
C LEU A 34 -2.90 4.31 5.63
N ILE A 35 -3.38 4.60 6.84
CA ILE A 35 -2.55 4.58 8.05
C ILE A 35 -1.94 3.19 8.29
N ALA A 36 -2.73 2.12 8.11
CA ALA A 36 -2.23 0.75 8.21
C ALA A 36 -1.15 0.45 7.15
N LEU A 37 -1.35 0.90 5.91
CA LEU A 37 -0.38 0.79 4.83
C LEU A 37 0.92 1.56 5.16
N THR A 38 0.82 2.80 5.64
CA THR A 38 1.98 3.60 6.05
C THR A 38 2.81 2.87 7.10
N LYS A 39 2.18 2.23 8.09
CA LYS A 39 2.88 1.45 9.13
C LYS A 39 3.73 0.32 8.54
N ILE A 40 3.23 -0.38 7.51
CA ILE A 40 3.98 -1.48 6.89
C ILE A 40 5.03 -0.99 5.88
N ILE A 41 4.78 0.12 5.18
CA ILE A 41 5.73 0.74 4.25
C ILE A 41 6.98 1.28 4.98
N LYS A 42 6.80 1.78 6.22
CA LYS A 42 7.89 2.26 7.09
C LYS A 42 8.80 1.16 7.62
N LYS A 43 8.36 -0.11 7.64
CA LYS A 43 9.24 -1.21 8.03
C LYS A 43 10.31 -1.36 6.96
N ALA A 44 11.58 -1.46 7.36
CA ALA A 44 12.70 -1.69 6.46
C ALA A 44 13.45 -2.95 6.88
N LYS A 45 13.89 -3.74 5.90
CA LYS A 45 14.79 -4.87 6.13
C LYS A 45 16.23 -4.39 6.30
N SER A 46 16.64 -3.42 5.48
CA SER A 46 17.92 -2.74 5.60
C SER A 46 17.90 -1.74 6.78
N SER A 47 18.81 -1.92 7.73
CA SER A 47 19.03 -0.96 8.82
C SER A 47 19.58 0.35 8.22
N ASN A 48 18.96 1.49 8.53
CA ASN A 48 19.33 2.88 8.19
C ASN A 48 18.43 3.63 7.20
N VAL A 49 17.22 3.14 6.92
CA VAL A 49 16.22 3.90 6.13
C VAL A 49 14.89 4.04 6.88
N GLY A 50 14.24 5.20 6.75
CA GLY A 50 12.94 5.48 7.37
C GLY A 50 11.74 4.83 6.68
N PHE A 51 11.95 4.31 5.45
CA PHE A 51 10.96 3.62 4.64
C PHE A 51 11.62 2.46 3.89
N GLY A 52 11.05 1.27 4.00
CA GLY A 52 11.59 0.08 3.34
C GLY A 52 11.00 -0.20 1.97
N PHE A 53 9.72 0.16 1.75
CA PHE A 53 9.00 -0.15 0.51
C PHE A 53 9.20 -1.60 0.05
N ASN A 54 9.09 -2.55 0.99
CA ASN A 54 9.38 -3.96 0.74
C ASN A 54 8.40 -4.57 -0.28
N GLU A 55 8.84 -5.65 -0.91
CA GLU A 55 8.07 -6.43 -1.87
C GLU A 55 6.80 -7.02 -1.26
N TRP A 56 6.93 -7.76 -0.15
CA TRP A 56 5.81 -8.37 0.54
C TRP A 56 6.09 -8.56 2.03
N LEU A 57 5.05 -8.86 2.80
CA LEU A 57 5.14 -9.18 4.22
C LEU A 57 4.44 -10.51 4.52
N LYS A 58 5.01 -11.28 5.44
CA LYS A 58 4.40 -12.51 5.94
C LYS A 58 3.13 -12.18 6.72
N ALA A 59 2.00 -12.82 6.39
CA ALA A 59 0.70 -12.41 6.90
C ALA A 59 0.55 -12.60 8.42
N GLN A 60 1.17 -13.62 8.98
CA GLN A 60 0.98 -13.99 10.39
C GLN A 60 1.63 -13.00 11.36
N ASN A 61 2.76 -12.39 10.97
CA ASN A 61 3.56 -11.55 11.87
C ASN A 61 3.99 -10.21 11.26
N GLY A 62 3.63 -9.96 10.00
CA GLY A 62 4.02 -8.74 9.28
C GLY A 62 5.54 -8.59 9.16
N LYS A 63 6.30 -9.69 9.17
CA LYS A 63 7.75 -9.66 8.87
C LYS A 63 7.93 -9.25 7.43
N VAL A 64 8.81 -8.28 7.18
CA VAL A 64 9.18 -7.87 5.83
C VAL A 64 9.96 -8.98 5.14
N MET A 65 9.63 -9.26 3.90
CA MET A 65 10.19 -10.35 3.11
C MET A 65 10.43 -9.88 1.66
N GLY A 66 11.15 -10.67 0.89
CA GLY A 66 11.52 -10.32 -0.48
C GLY A 66 12.59 -9.22 -0.53
N GLN A 67 12.53 -8.42 -1.59
CA GLN A 67 13.44 -7.29 -1.84
C GLN A 67 12.95 -5.99 -1.20
N ASP A 68 13.90 -5.13 -0.86
CA ASP A 68 13.64 -3.76 -0.41
C ASP A 68 13.41 -2.84 -1.62
N TRP A 69 12.93 -1.62 -1.33
CA TRP A 69 12.87 -0.49 -2.27
C TRP A 69 12.18 -0.78 -3.58
N GLN A 70 11.07 -1.49 -3.50
CA GLN A 70 10.32 -1.87 -4.67
C GLN A 70 9.51 -0.68 -5.21
N THR A 71 9.80 -0.28 -6.44
CA THR A 71 9.21 0.89 -7.10
C THR A 71 7.68 0.83 -7.12
N TRP A 72 7.09 -0.34 -7.37
CA TRP A 72 5.63 -0.49 -7.37
C TRP A 72 4.98 -0.27 -6.00
N SER A 73 5.64 -0.62 -4.89
CA SER A 73 5.14 -0.43 -3.53
C SER A 73 5.23 1.04 -3.16
N ALA A 74 6.29 1.72 -3.58
CA ALA A 74 6.45 3.17 -3.39
C ALA A 74 5.44 3.96 -4.23
N ALA A 75 5.32 3.64 -5.53
CA ALA A 75 4.42 4.33 -6.44
C ALA A 75 2.96 4.21 -5.99
N LEU A 76 2.50 2.99 -5.65
CA LEU A 76 1.11 2.79 -5.22
C LEU A 76 0.83 3.32 -3.82
N TYR A 77 1.84 3.41 -2.95
CA TYR A 77 1.70 4.14 -1.69
C TYR A 77 1.44 5.63 -1.94
N LEU A 78 2.25 6.28 -2.78
CA LEU A 78 2.07 7.69 -3.12
C LEU A 78 0.73 7.94 -3.81
N TYR A 79 0.33 7.05 -4.72
CA TYR A 79 -0.98 7.13 -5.37
C TYR A 79 -2.12 7.03 -4.35
N ALA A 80 -2.05 6.08 -3.42
CA ALA A 80 -3.04 5.93 -2.36
C ALA A 80 -3.14 7.17 -1.45
N VAL A 81 -1.99 7.75 -1.05
CA VAL A 81 -1.95 9.03 -0.31
C VAL A 81 -2.68 10.11 -1.10
N LYS A 82 -2.35 10.25 -2.38
CA LYS A 82 -2.95 11.27 -3.24
C LYS A 82 -4.46 11.08 -3.39
N CYS A 83 -4.91 9.83 -3.48
CA CYS A 83 -6.33 9.52 -3.58
C CYS A 83 -7.10 9.96 -2.33
N VAL A 84 -6.56 9.65 -1.15
CA VAL A 84 -7.18 10.03 0.13
C VAL A 84 -7.17 11.55 0.32
N GLU A 85 -6.04 12.20 0.03
CA GLU A 85 -5.88 13.67 0.12
C GLU A 85 -6.93 14.40 -0.73
N GLU A 86 -7.14 13.95 -1.97
CA GLU A 86 -8.02 14.63 -2.93
C GLU A 86 -9.46 14.09 -2.94
N LYS A 87 -9.74 13.02 -2.17
CA LYS A 87 -11.02 12.29 -2.18
C LYS A 87 -11.50 11.87 -3.58
N ARG A 88 -10.55 11.57 -4.47
CA ARG A 88 -10.76 11.09 -5.85
C ARG A 88 -9.66 10.10 -6.21
N ALA A 89 -9.80 9.34 -7.29
CA ALA A 89 -8.73 8.47 -7.79
C ALA A 89 -8.17 9.05 -9.11
N PRO A 90 -7.16 9.95 -9.08
CA PRO A 90 -6.86 10.86 -10.19
C PRO A 90 -6.77 10.19 -11.56
N PHE A 91 -5.86 9.23 -11.71
CA PHE A 91 -5.70 8.45 -12.94
C PHE A 91 -6.95 7.63 -13.31
N PHE A 92 -7.54 6.91 -12.34
CA PHE A 92 -8.67 6.01 -12.61
C PHE A 92 -9.97 6.74 -12.94
N ASP A 93 -10.17 7.92 -12.37
CA ASP A 93 -11.32 8.76 -12.67
C ASP A 93 -11.17 9.38 -14.06
N GLU A 94 -9.95 9.79 -14.45
CA GLU A 94 -9.67 10.31 -15.80
C GLU A 94 -9.94 9.28 -16.90
N ILE A 95 -9.54 8.02 -16.74
CA ILE A 95 -9.72 6.99 -17.78
C ILE A 95 -11.14 6.38 -17.82
N ARG A 96 -11.98 6.65 -16.80
CA ARG A 96 -13.38 6.19 -16.76
C ARG A 96 -14.34 7.19 -17.42
N ASN A 97 -13.88 8.42 -17.63
CA ASN A 97 -14.59 9.45 -18.37
C ASN A 97 -14.34 9.31 -19.88
#